data_AF-A0A0A1D0U3-F1
#
_entry.id   AF-A0A0A1D0U3-F1
#
_cell.length_a   1.000
_cell.length_b   1.000
_cell.length_c   1.000
_cell.angle_alpha   90.00
_cell.angle_beta   90.00
_cell.angle_gamma   90.00
#
_symmetry.space_group_name_H-M   'P 1'
#
loop_
_entity.id
_entity.type
_entity.pdbx_description
1 polymer ?
#
loop_
_entity_poly.entity_id
_entity_poly.type
_entity_poly.pdbx_seq_one_letter_code
_entity_poly.pdbx_strand_id
1 'polypeptide(L)'
;MSAGTLGFEQEESLQKSQSKRAGYTSISSGTIAQLVAAIAAEAFNVPRRNVRAGVHDEQGQVSVSLAVPLAMSLMGDGGTVFERAASARAVVASRIHALAGSTVGRVDVRFTGIHEGQHVNARRVQ
;
A
#
# COMPACT_ATOMS: atom_id res chain seq x y z
N MET A 1 -7.33 35.43 46.03
CA MET A 1 -6.13 34.60 45.81
C MET A 1 -6.57 33.32 45.09
N SER A 2 -6.52 33.30 43.76
CA SER A 2 -6.77 32.09 42.97
C SER A 2 -5.63 31.95 41.98
N ALA A 3 -4.87 30.87 42.13
CA ALA A 3 -3.74 30.53 41.31
C ALA A 3 -4.15 29.53 40.23
N GLY A 4 -3.85 29.88 38.98
CA GLY A 4 -3.33 28.96 37.96
C GLY A 4 -4.24 27.83 37.48
N THR A 5 -5.22 28.15 36.64
CA THR A 5 -5.62 27.21 35.58
C THR A 5 -4.51 27.22 34.52
N LEU A 6 -3.65 26.20 34.54
CA LEU A 6 -2.74 25.90 33.42
C LEU A 6 -3.59 25.43 32.23
N GLY A 7 -3.96 26.38 31.38
CA GLY A 7 -4.41 26.10 30.04
C GLY A 7 -3.22 25.62 29.21
N PHE A 8 -3.30 24.39 28.72
CA PHE A 8 -2.43 23.90 27.67
C PHE A 8 -2.87 24.59 26.36
N GLU A 9 -2.36 25.79 26.13
CA GLU A 9 -2.41 26.47 24.84
C GLU A 9 -1.27 25.96 23.95
N GLN A 10 -1.64 25.61 22.71
CA GLN A 10 -0.83 25.41 21.52
C GLN A 10 0.27 24.33 21.51
N GLU A 11 0.14 23.43 20.52
CA GLU A 11 1.15 22.79 19.65
C GLU A 11 0.57 21.41 19.29
N GLU A 12 -0.02 21.16 18.13
CA GLU A 12 0.66 21.02 16.84
C GLU A 12 -0.36 21.18 15.69
N SER A 13 -0.51 22.40 15.19
CA SER A 13 -1.04 22.62 13.85
C SER A 13 0.06 22.35 12.82
N LEU A 14 0.39 21.07 12.59
CA LEU A 14 1.19 20.65 11.43
C LEU A 14 0.35 20.70 10.15
N GLN A 15 -0.15 21.89 9.83
CA GLN A 15 -0.79 22.18 8.56
C GLN A 15 0.33 22.37 7.54
N LYS A 16 0.75 21.24 6.97
CA LYS A 16 1.80 21.10 5.96
C LYS A 16 1.50 22.05 4.78
N SER A 17 2.15 23.21 4.77
CA SER A 17 2.05 24.20 3.70
C SER A 17 2.62 23.58 2.42
N GLN A 18 1.71 23.14 1.56
CA GLN A 18 2.05 22.57 0.27
C GLN A 18 2.58 23.71 -0.61
N SER A 19 3.90 23.91 -0.62
CA SER A 19 4.53 24.88 -1.51
C SER A 19 4.32 24.41 -2.95
N LYS A 20 3.34 25.02 -3.62
CA LYS A 20 2.96 24.72 -4.99
C LYS A 20 4.05 25.28 -5.92
N ARG A 21 5.09 24.47 -6.18
CA ARG A 21 6.12 24.79 -7.18
C ARG A 21 5.52 24.62 -8.57
N ALA A 22 5.47 25.68 -9.37
CA ALA A 22 4.99 25.62 -10.74
C ALA A 22 5.87 24.65 -11.57
N GLY A 23 5.25 23.86 -12.45
CA GLY A 23 5.95 22.84 -13.25
C GLY A 23 6.13 21.47 -12.57
N TYR A 24 5.68 21.31 -11.32
CA TYR A 24 5.74 20.03 -10.61
C TYR A 24 4.35 19.56 -10.21
N THR A 25 4.03 18.30 -10.51
CA THR A 25 2.86 17.62 -9.95
C THR A 25 3.27 16.95 -8.64
N SER A 26 2.78 17.46 -7.51
CA SER A 26 2.97 16.79 -6.22
C SER A 26 1.91 15.70 -6.04
N ILE A 27 2.34 14.46 -5.84
CA ILE A 27 1.45 13.37 -5.43
C ILE A 27 1.64 13.16 -3.92
N SER A 28 0.54 13.15 -3.16
CA SER A 28 0.64 12.93 -1.71
C SER A 28 1.05 11.48 -1.40
N SER A 29 1.78 11.27 -0.31
CA SER A 29 2.15 9.91 0.14
C SER A 29 0.92 9.03 0.37
N GLY A 30 -0.19 9.61 0.84
CA GLY A 30 -1.47 8.91 1.00
C GLY A 30 -2.05 8.43 -0.34
N THR A 31 -1.95 9.24 -1.39
CA THR A 31 -2.37 8.86 -2.74
C THR A 31 -1.50 7.73 -3.29
N ILE A 32 -0.18 7.80 -3.10
CA ILE A 32 0.73 6.71 -3.49
C ILE A 32 0.38 5.42 -2.71
N ALA A 33 0.15 5.50 -1.41
CA ALA A 33 -0.24 4.34 -0.60
C ALA A 33 -1.55 3.71 -1.09
N GLN A 34 -2.54 4.51 -1.49
CA GLN A 34 -3.79 4.00 -2.06
C GLN A 34 -3.60 3.30 -3.41
N LEU A 35 -2.71 3.83 -4.25
CA LEU A 35 -2.34 3.24 -5.53
C LEU A 35 -1.62 1.90 -5.32
N VAL A 36 -0.62 1.87 -4.43
CA VAL A 36 0.10 0.65 -4.03
C VAL A 36 -0.88 -0.40 -3.53
N ALA A 37 -1.83 -0.03 -2.66
CA ALA A 37 -2.83 -0.96 -2.14
C ALA A 37 -3.72 -1.55 -3.25
N ALA A 38 -4.08 -0.76 -4.27
CA ALA A 38 -4.86 -1.26 -5.40
C ALA A 38 -4.05 -2.24 -6.27
N ILE A 39 -2.81 -1.88 -6.62
CA ILE A 39 -1.90 -2.74 -7.39
C ILE A 39 -1.64 -4.06 -6.65
N ALA A 40 -1.43 -3.99 -5.33
CA ALA A 40 -1.24 -5.17 -4.50
C ALA A 40 -2.51 -6.04 -4.45
N ALA A 41 -3.70 -5.44 -4.31
CA ALA A 41 -4.95 -6.19 -4.33
C ALA A 41 -5.11 -7.00 -5.63
N GLU A 42 -4.79 -6.40 -6.78
CA GLU A 42 -4.79 -7.09 -8.07
C GLU A 42 -3.72 -8.19 -8.15
N ALA A 43 -2.47 -7.87 -7.79
CA ALA A 43 -1.35 -8.81 -7.89
C ALA A 43 -1.50 -10.03 -6.96
N PHE A 44 -2.09 -9.84 -5.78
CA PHE A 44 -2.33 -10.90 -4.81
C PHE A 44 -3.72 -11.54 -4.92
N ASN A 45 -4.57 -11.08 -5.85
CA ASN A 45 -5.95 -11.54 -6.03
C ASN A 45 -6.76 -11.52 -4.72
N VAL A 46 -6.67 -10.43 -3.96
CA VAL A 46 -7.36 -10.24 -2.68
C VAL A 46 -8.21 -8.98 -2.68
N PRO A 47 -9.32 -8.92 -1.92
CA PRO A 47 -10.10 -7.71 -1.80
C PRO A 47 -9.27 -6.55 -1.24
N ARG A 48 -9.38 -5.35 -1.85
CA ARG A 48 -8.67 -4.14 -1.42
C ARG A 48 -8.84 -3.81 0.07
N ARG A 49 -10.01 -4.12 0.65
CA ARG A 49 -10.29 -3.92 2.09
C ARG A 49 -9.35 -4.71 3.01
N ASN A 50 -8.76 -5.79 2.51
CA ASN A 50 -7.84 -6.64 3.26
C ASN A 50 -6.37 -6.26 3.02
N VAL A 51 -6.10 -5.27 2.18
CA VAL A 51 -4.75 -4.79 1.86
C VAL A 51 -4.47 -3.55 2.67
N ARG A 52 -3.39 -3.57 3.46
CA ARG A 52 -2.84 -2.37 4.10
C ARG A 52 -1.51 -2.04 3.46
N ALA A 53 -1.39 -0.82 2.93
CA ALA A 53 -0.14 -0.31 2.36
C ALA A 53 0.33 0.92 3.13
N GLY A 54 1.62 0.97 3.41
CA GLY A 54 2.32 2.12 3.97
C GLY A 54 3.45 2.53 3.04
N VAL A 55 3.62 3.83 2.85
CA VAL A 55 4.68 4.40 2.02
C VAL A 55 5.48 5.36 2.87
N HIS A 56 6.79 5.16 2.89
CA HIS A 56 7.75 5.99 3.59
C HIS A 56 8.84 6.44 2.63
N ASP A 57 9.28 7.69 2.76
CA ASP A 57 10.44 8.19 2.03
C ASP A 57 11.68 7.94 2.91
N GLU A 58 12.63 7.16 2.40
CA GLU A 58 13.89 6.88 3.07
C GLU A 58 15.04 7.38 2.20
N GLN A 59 15.61 8.54 2.58
CA GLN A 59 16.82 9.09 1.98
C GLN A 59 16.72 9.27 0.44
N GLY A 60 15.55 9.65 -0.07
CA GLY A 60 15.31 9.81 -1.52
C GLY A 60 15.03 8.50 -2.27
N GLN A 61 14.81 7.40 -1.54
CA GLN A 61 14.22 6.17 -2.06
C GLN A 61 12.83 5.97 -1.44
N VAL A 62 11.91 5.36 -2.18
CA VAL A 62 10.59 5.03 -1.64
C VAL A 62 10.63 3.64 -1.02
N SER A 63 10.35 3.58 0.28
CA SER A 63 10.15 2.35 1.04
C SER A 63 8.65 2.04 1.14
N VAL A 64 8.27 0.84 0.73
CA VAL A 64 6.88 0.38 0.69
C VAL A 64 6.70 -0.79 1.63
N SER A 65 5.77 -0.66 2.57
CA SER A 65 5.32 -1.76 3.43
C SER A 65 3.94 -2.21 3.00
N LEU A 66 3.77 -3.52 2.85
CA LEU A 66 2.54 -4.13 2.39
C LEU A 66 2.14 -5.24 3.36
N ALA A 67 0.90 -5.20 3.83
CA ALA A 67 0.28 -6.26 4.60
C ALA A 67 -0.93 -6.80 3.83
N VAL A 68 -0.81 -8.04 3.37
CA VAL A 68 -1.81 -8.71 2.53
C VAL A 68 -2.07 -10.12 3.03
N PRO A 69 -3.31 -10.64 2.97
CA PRO A 69 -3.53 -12.06 3.13
C PRO A 69 -3.10 -12.82 1.86
N LEU A 70 -2.74 -14.09 2.02
CA LEU A 70 -2.42 -15.01 0.92
C LEU A 70 -3.71 -15.56 0.31
N ALA A 71 -3.96 -15.30 -0.97
CA ALA A 71 -5.09 -15.92 -1.66
C ALA A 71 -4.82 -17.40 -1.98
N MET A 72 -5.67 -18.33 -1.53
CA MET A 72 -5.53 -19.76 -1.86
C MET A 72 -5.70 -20.03 -3.37
N SER A 73 -6.38 -19.15 -4.09
CA SER A 73 -6.47 -19.18 -5.56
C SER A 73 -5.10 -19.13 -6.25
N LEU A 74 -4.05 -18.66 -5.56
CA LEU A 74 -2.68 -18.65 -6.08
C LEU A 74 -1.97 -20.00 -5.95
N MET A 75 -2.58 -21.01 -5.29
CA MET A 75 -1.98 -22.32 -5.03
C MET A 75 -2.30 -23.38 -6.09
N GLY A 76 -3.15 -23.09 -7.08
CA GLY A 76 -3.58 -24.06 -8.10
C GLY A 76 -2.56 -24.39 -9.19
N ASP A 77 -1.53 -23.55 -9.39
CA ASP A 77 -0.70 -23.57 -10.61
C ASP A 77 0.69 -24.24 -10.44
N GLY A 78 0.93 -25.02 -9.38
CA GLY A 78 2.10 -25.91 -9.29
C GLY A 78 3.45 -25.27 -8.89
N GLY A 79 3.45 -24.13 -8.18
CA GLY A 79 4.66 -23.50 -7.61
C GLY A 79 4.59 -23.32 -6.09
N THR A 80 5.71 -22.98 -5.46
CA THR A 80 5.72 -22.70 -4.01
C THR A 80 5.06 -21.35 -3.69
N VAL A 81 4.50 -21.22 -2.48
CA VAL A 81 3.95 -19.94 -1.98
C VAL A 81 5.01 -18.82 -2.06
N PHE A 82 6.28 -19.17 -1.81
CA PHE A 82 7.38 -18.23 -1.83
C PHE A 82 7.68 -17.70 -3.23
N GLU A 83 7.70 -18.56 -4.25
CA GLU A 83 7.93 -18.15 -5.64
C GLU A 83 6.80 -17.26 -6.16
N ARG A 84 5.55 -17.56 -5.83
CA ARG A 84 4.40 -16.72 -6.19
C ARG A 84 4.44 -15.38 -5.45
N ALA A 85 4.79 -15.37 -4.17
CA ALA A 85 5.00 -14.15 -3.41
C ALA A 85 6.12 -13.28 -4.01
N ALA A 86 7.23 -13.90 -4.43
CA ALA A 86 8.35 -13.22 -5.07
C ALA A 86 7.96 -12.62 -6.44
N SER A 87 7.21 -13.38 -7.26
CA SER A 87 6.67 -12.89 -8.54
C SER A 87 5.69 -11.74 -8.35
N ALA A 88 4.73 -11.86 -7.41
CA ALA A 88 3.80 -10.80 -7.08
C ALA A 88 4.51 -9.54 -6.57
N ARG A 89 5.53 -9.70 -5.71
CA ARG A 89 6.39 -8.60 -5.25
C ARG A 89 7.10 -7.91 -6.42
N ALA A 90 7.63 -8.67 -7.39
CA ALA A 90 8.28 -8.12 -8.57
C ALA A 90 7.31 -7.31 -9.44
N VAL A 91 6.08 -7.80 -9.63
CA VAL A 91 5.02 -7.06 -10.34
C VAL A 91 4.65 -5.77 -9.60
N VAL A 92 4.48 -5.83 -8.28
CA VAL A 92 4.18 -4.66 -7.46
C VAL A 92 5.32 -3.63 -7.57
N ALA A 93 6.58 -4.05 -7.43
CA ALA A 93 7.74 -3.16 -7.56
C ALA A 93 7.82 -2.51 -8.95
N SER A 94 7.64 -3.30 -10.02
CA SER A 94 7.67 -2.81 -11.41
C SER A 94 6.55 -1.79 -11.67
N ARG A 95 5.32 -2.08 -11.22
CA ARG A 95 4.18 -1.17 -11.41
C ARG A 95 4.31 0.11 -10.58
N ILE A 96 4.84 0.03 -9.35
CA ILE A 96 5.09 1.22 -8.55
C ILE A 96 6.17 2.08 -9.21
N HIS A 97 7.26 1.49 -9.70
CA HIS A 97 8.29 2.22 -10.44
C HIS A 97 7.70 2.91 -11.69
N ALA A 98 6.88 2.19 -12.47
CA ALA A 98 6.25 2.73 -13.67
C ALA A 98 5.27 3.90 -13.39
N LEU A 99 4.56 3.85 -12.27
CA LEU A 99 3.48 4.81 -11.96
C LEU A 99 3.92 5.97 -11.06
N ALA A 100 4.84 5.73 -10.13
CA ALA A 100 5.33 6.75 -9.21
C ALA A 100 6.53 7.52 -9.80
N GLY A 101 7.18 7.01 -10.86
CA GLY A 101 8.37 7.62 -11.47
C GLY A 101 9.54 7.77 -10.50
N SER A 102 9.47 7.12 -9.34
CA SER A 102 10.45 7.17 -8.27
C SER A 102 11.00 5.77 -8.03
N THR A 103 12.32 5.68 -7.79
CA THR A 103 12.99 4.42 -7.52
C THR A 103 12.52 3.87 -6.18
N VAL A 104 11.91 2.68 -6.23
CA VAL A 104 11.49 1.94 -5.03
C VAL A 104 12.70 1.21 -4.47
N GLY A 105 13.26 1.71 -3.37
CA GLY A 105 14.45 1.12 -2.76
C GLY A 105 14.16 -0.15 -1.97
N ARG A 106 12.96 -0.26 -1.37
CA ARG A 106 12.59 -1.39 -0.52
C ARG A 106 11.09 -1.68 -0.59
N VAL A 107 10.76 -2.97 -0.73
CA VAL A 107 9.38 -3.47 -0.62
C VAL A 107 9.35 -4.60 0.39
N ASP A 108 8.72 -4.34 1.54
CA ASP A 108 8.46 -5.31 2.60
C ASP A 108 7.03 -5.84 2.46
N VAL A 109 6.89 -7.16 2.26
CA VAL A 109 5.58 -7.82 2.15
C VAL A 109 5.37 -8.72 3.36
N ARG A 110 4.34 -8.43 4.15
CA ARG A 110 3.93 -9.20 5.32
C ARG A 110 2.62 -9.93 5.05
N PHE A 111 2.65 -11.25 5.17
CA PHE A 111 1.44 -12.06 5.05
C PHE A 111 0.71 -12.10 6.39
N THR A 112 -0.54 -11.61 6.42
CA THR A 112 -1.33 -11.48 7.66
C THR A 112 -2.29 -12.62 7.91
N GLY A 113 -2.50 -13.50 6.93
CA GLY A 113 -3.43 -14.63 7.04
C GLY A 113 -3.68 -15.27 5.68
N ILE A 114 -4.61 -16.22 5.63
CA ILE A 114 -5.04 -16.90 4.41
C ILE A 114 -6.41 -16.35 4.02
N HIS A 115 -6.57 -15.98 2.76
CA HIS A 115 -7.85 -15.61 2.17
C HIS A 115 -8.23 -16.69 1.17
N GLU A 116 -9.34 -17.37 1.41
CA GLU A 116 -9.93 -18.24 0.41
C GLU A 116 -10.58 -17.33 -0.64
N GLY A 117 -9.95 -17.24 -1.82
CA GLY A 117 -10.41 -16.38 -2.90
C GLY A 117 -11.85 -16.75 -3.24
N GLN A 118 -12.76 -15.77 -3.15
CA GLN A 118 -14.15 -16.00 -3.47
C GLN A 118 -14.26 -16.42 -4.94
N HIS A 119 -14.59 -17.69 -5.19
CA HIS A 119 -14.92 -18.19 -6.51
C HIS A 119 -16.12 -17.37 -7.00
N VAL A 120 -15.90 -16.41 -7.91
CA VAL A 120 -17.00 -15.71 -8.58
C VAL A 120 -17.75 -16.76 -9.38
N ASN A 121 -18.89 -17.17 -8.84
CA ASN A 121 -19.73 -18.22 -9.40
C ASN A 121 -20.29 -17.70 -10.74
N ALA A 122 -19.61 -18.02 -11.83
CA ALA A 122 -20.02 -17.61 -13.15
C ALA A 122 -21.27 -18.40 -13.56
N ARG A 123 -22.42 -17.72 -13.49
CA ARG A 123 -23.71 -17.99 -14.17
C ARG A 123 -24.59 -19.14 -13.65
N ARG A 124 -25.82 -18.77 -13.25
CA ARG A 124 -27.03 -19.17 -13.99
C ARG A 124 -27.93 -17.96 -14.18
N VAL A 125 -27.93 -17.43 -15.39
CA VAL A 125 -29.11 -16.73 -15.95
C VAL A 125 -29.91 -17.81 -16.68
N GLN A 126 -31.17 -17.95 -16.31
CA GLN A 126 -32.16 -18.84 -16.90
C GLN A 126 -33.33 -17.98 -17.37
#